data_AF-A0A3D0HNR2-F1
#
_entry.id   AF-A0A3D0HNR2-F1
#
_cell.length_a   1.000
_cell.length_b   1.000
_cell.length_c   1.000
_cell.angle_alpha   90.00
_cell.angle_beta   90.00
_cell.angle_gamma   90.00
#
_symmetry.space_group_name_H-M   'P 1'
#
loop_
_entity.id
_entity.type
_entity.pdbx_description
1 polymer ?
#
loop_
_entity_poly.entity_id
_entity_poly.type
_entity_poly.pdbx_seq_one_letter_code
_entity_poly.pdbx_strand_id
1 'polypeptide(L)' 'LMQINVEDFCYTLQNTKLEYEYEVLYVFVPQVKLYNSDGDTETVDIYTKFNIIDIPNGRRTIVISFHKRNKPITYLFR' A
#
# COMPACT_ATOMS: atom_id res chain seq x y z
N LEU A 1 5.34 -4.39 9.82
CA LEU A 1 4.64 -4.47 8.52
C LEU A 1 5.67 -4.27 7.40
N MET A 2 6.03 -5.32 6.65
CA MET A 2 6.93 -5.35 5.46
C MET A 2 8.18 -4.43 5.43
N GLN A 3 8.63 -3.88 6.55
CA GLN A 3 9.72 -2.90 6.63
C GLN A 3 9.54 -1.69 5.67
N ILE A 4 8.29 -1.28 5.45
CA ILE A 4 7.96 -0.12 4.60
C ILE A 4 8.66 1.13 5.14
N ASN A 5 9.31 1.86 4.24
CA ASN A 5 9.98 3.12 4.52
C ASN A 5 9.34 4.27 3.72
N VAL A 6 9.88 5.49 3.89
CA VAL A 6 9.34 6.68 3.23
C VAL A 6 9.63 6.68 1.72
N GLU A 7 10.72 6.05 1.30
CA GLU A 7 11.15 5.92 -0.09
C GLU A 7 10.24 4.99 -0.92
N ASP A 8 9.49 4.11 -0.25
CA ASP A 8 8.49 3.25 -0.86
C ASP A 8 7.18 4.01 -1.16
N PHE A 9 6.99 5.22 -0.63
CA PHE A 9 5.82 6.04 -0.94
C PHE A 9 5.84 6.47 -2.40
N CYS A 10 4.69 6.31 -3.06
CA CYS A 10 4.55 6.69 -4.47
C CYS A 10 3.61 7.88 -4.62
N TYR A 11 2.35 7.75 -4.20
CA TYR A 11 1.33 8.79 -4.37
C TYR A 11 0.10 8.51 -3.51
N THR A 12 -0.82 9.47 -3.44
CA THR A 12 -2.17 9.29 -2.89
C THR A 12 -3.20 9.08 -4.00
N LEU A 13 -4.29 8.40 -3.69
CA LEU A 13 -5.46 8.27 -4.55
C LEU A 13 -6.72 8.68 -3.78
N GLN A 14 -7.67 9.30 -4.47
CA GLN A 14 -9.02 9.42 -3.94
C GLN A 14 -9.73 8.07 -4.03
N ASN A 15 -10.40 7.64 -2.97
CA ASN A 15 -11.20 6.43 -3.03
C ASN A 15 -12.38 6.63 -4.00
N THR A 16 -12.59 5.67 -4.92
CA THR A 16 -13.67 5.73 -5.92
C THR A 16 -14.87 4.88 -5.55
N LYS A 17 -14.86 4.25 -4.37
CA LYS A 17 -15.96 3.43 -3.88
C LYS A 17 -17.07 4.37 -3.38
N LEU A 18 -18.29 4.15 -3.89
CA LEU A 18 -19.48 4.87 -3.46
C LEU A 18 -19.62 4.80 -1.93
N GLU A 19 -19.92 5.93 -1.29
CA GLU A 19 -20.01 6.15 0.17
C GLU A 19 -18.67 6.26 0.91
N TYR A 20 -17.54 6.17 0.20
CA TYR A 20 -16.20 6.27 0.79
C TYR A 20 -15.32 7.28 0.05
N GLU A 21 -15.90 8.11 -0.82
CA GLU A 21 -15.18 9.05 -1.68
C GLU A 21 -14.49 10.18 -0.93
N TYR A 22 -14.71 10.33 0.37
CA TYR A 22 -13.98 11.27 1.23
C TYR A 22 -12.64 10.70 1.71
N GLU A 23 -12.41 9.39 1.55
CA GLU A 23 -11.18 8.74 2.00
C GLU A 23 -10.02 8.95 1.03
N VAL A 24 -8.83 9.20 1.59
CA VAL A 24 -7.56 9.28 0.86
C VAL A 24 -6.78 7.99 1.09
N LEU A 25 -6.38 7.33 0.01
CA LEU A 25 -5.60 6.11 0.03
C LEU A 25 -4.13 6.44 -0.23
N TYR A 26 -3.24 6.07 0.69
CA TYR A 26 -1.80 6.27 0.57
C TYR A 26 -1.16 5.02 -0.04
N VAL A 27 -0.47 5.18 -1.16
CA VAL A 27 0.11 4.07 -1.93
C VAL A 27 1.60 3.96 -1.66
N PHE A 28 2.01 2.78 -1.20
CA PHE A 28 3.39 2.36 -1.01
C PHE A 28 3.68 1.14 -1.87
N VAL A 29 4.90 1.04 -2.39
CA VAL A 29 5.31 -0.06 -3.29
C VAL A 29 6.68 -0.59 -2.85
N PRO A 30 6.75 -1.25 -1.68
CA PRO A 30 7.99 -1.89 -1.26
C PRO A 30 8.36 -3.03 -2.21
N GLN A 31 9.66 -3.17 -2.45
CA GLN A 31 10.24 -4.33 -3.13
C GLN A 31 10.62 -5.36 -2.09
N VAL A 32 9.97 -6.52 -2.14
CA VAL A 32 10.13 -7.57 -1.13
C VAL A 32 10.58 -8.86 -1.79
N LYS A 33 11.58 -9.51 -1.20
CA LYS A 33 11.98 -10.86 -1.57
C LYS A 33 11.03 -11.86 -0.91
N LEU A 34 10.26 -12.58 -1.70
CA LEU A 34 9.34 -13.63 -1.25
C LEU A 34 9.84 -15.01 -1.65
N TYR A 35 9.35 -16.03 -0.95
CA TYR A 35 9.60 -17.44 -1.23
C TYR A 35 8.28 -18.08 -1.68
N ASN A 36 8.30 -18.87 -2.76
CA ASN A 36 7.16 -19.70 -3.13
C ASN A 36 7.12 -20.99 -2.28
N SER A 37 6.12 -21.84 -2.49
CA SER A 37 5.96 -23.12 -1.77
C SER A 37 7.11 -24.10 -2.02
N ASP A 38 7.82 -23.95 -3.13
CA ASP A 38 8.94 -24.81 -3.52
C ASP A 38 10.29 -24.29 -2.96
N GLY A 39 10.28 -23.12 -2.32
CA GLY A 39 11.46 -22.48 -1.73
C GLY A 39 12.22 -21.54 -2.69
N ASP A 40 11.77 -21.37 -3.93
CA ASP A 40 12.35 -20.43 -4.87
C ASP A 40 12.02 -19.00 -4.47
N THR A 41 12.95 -18.09 -4.78
CA THR A 41 12.79 -16.68 -4.41
C THR A 41 12.51 -15.79 -5.60
N GLU A 42 11.58 -14.86 -5.42
CA GLU A 42 11.29 -13.78 -6.37
C GLU A 42 11.30 -12.44 -5.63
N THR A 43 11.84 -11.40 -6.27
CA THR A 43 11.66 -10.02 -5.79
C THR A 43 10.42 -9.45 -6.45
N VAL A 44 9.43 -9.08 -5.65
CA VAL A 44 8.15 -8.56 -6.13
C VAL A 44 7.90 -7.14 -5.65
N ASP A 45 7.32 -6.33 -6.53
CA ASP A 45 6.75 -5.03 -6.16
C ASP A 45 5.35 -5.28 -5.57
N ILE A 46 5.15 -4.98 -4.28
CA ILE A 46 3.86 -5.19 -3.61
C ILE A 46 3.09 -3.87 -3.59
N TYR A 47 2.02 -3.78 -4.37
CA TYR A 47 1.16 -2.60 -4.38
C TYR A 47 0.33 -2.54 -3.10
N THR A 48 0.71 -1.63 -2.19
CA THR A 48 0.16 -1.55 -0.83
C THR A 48 -0.62 -0.25 -0.67
N LYS A 49 -1.90 -0.36 -0.31
CA LYS A 49 -2.76 0.81 -0.01
C LYS A 49 -3.03 0.89 1.48
N PHE A 50 -2.77 2.05 2.06
CA PHE A 50 -3.12 2.40 3.43
C PHE A 50 -4.33 3.32 3.38
N ASN A 51 -5.38 2.94 4.09
CA ASN A 51 -6.52 3.80 4.39
C ASN A 51 -6.49 4.10 5.89
N ILE A 52 -6.39 5.38 6.24
CA ILE A 52 -6.32 5.85 7.63
C ILE A 52 -7.69 6.40 7.99
N ILE A 53 -8.39 5.72 8.89
CA ILE A 53 -9.74 6.07 9.31
C ILE A 53 -9.67 6.58 10.75
N ASP A 54 -9.99 7.85 10.94
CA ASP A 54 -10.12 8.46 12.26
C ASP A 54 -11.55 8.23 12.79
N ILE A 55 -11.64 7.60 13.96
CA ILE A 55 -12.88 7.21 14.63
C ILE A 55 -13.14 8.21 15.76
N PRO A 56 -14.42 8.54 16.07
CA PRO A 56 -14.76 9.31 17.26
C PRO A 56 -14.03 8.82 18.52
N ASN A 57 -13.67 9.77 19.38
CA ASN A 57 -12.85 9.60 20.60
C ASN A 57 -11.34 9.49 20.34
N GLY A 58 -10.86 10.00 19.21
CA GLY A 58 -9.42 10.11 18.91
C GLY A 58 -8.74 8.78 18.59
N ARG A 59 -9.52 7.73 18.29
CA ARG A 59 -8.99 6.43 17.89
C ARG A 59 -8.75 6.41 16.38
N ARG A 60 -7.79 5.61 15.96
CA ARG A 60 -7.43 5.45 14.55
C ARG A 60 -7.38 3.99 14.17
N THR A 61 -8.00 3.67 13.04
CA THR A 61 -7.89 2.37 12.39
C THR A 61 -7.16 2.54 11.07
N ILE A 62 -6.17 1.69 10.82
CA ILE A 62 -5.43 1.67 9.56
C ILE A 62 -5.78 0.37 8.84
N VAL A 63 -6.44 0.48 7.70
CA VAL A 63 -6.74 -0.66 6.83
C VAL A 63 -5.66 -0.73 5.77
N ILE A 64 -4.99 -1.89 5.69
CA ILE A 64 -3.89 -2.12 4.76
C ILE A 64 -4.33 -3.22 3.80
N SER A 65 -4.23 -2.96 2.50
CA SER A 65 -4.49 -3.97 1.47
C SER A 65 -3.28 -4.15 0.56
N PHE A 66 -2.96 -5.39 0.26
CA PHE A 66 -1.86 -5.80 -0.61
C PHE A 66 -2.42 -6.31 -1.93
N HIS A 67 -1.82 -5.88 -3.03
CA HIS A 67 -2.18 -6.31 -4.37
C HIS A 67 -0.90 -6.62 -5.14
N LYS A 68 -0.95 -7.61 -6.04
CA LYS A 68 0.10 -7.74 -7.05
C LYS A 68 0.07 -6.49 -7.93
N ARG A 69 1.23 -5.90 -8.22
CA ARG A 69 1.31 -4.74 -9.12
C ARG A 69 0.74 -5.10 -10.49
N ASN A 70 -0.28 -4.36 -10.92
CA ASN A 70 -0.97 -4.57 -12.20
C ASN A 70 -0.92 -3.35 -13.14
N LYS A 71 -0.30 -2.24 -12.71
CA LYS A 71 -0.13 -1.00 -13.47
C LYS A 71 1.31 -0.47 -13.34
N PRO A 72 1.78 0.38 -14.27
CA PRO A 72 3.00 1.14 -14.09
C PRO A 72 2.94 2.00 -12.83
N ILE A 73 4.08 2.17 -12.16
CA ILE A 73 4.21 2.94 -10.92
C ILE A 73 5.37 3.91 -11.08
N THR A 74 5.16 5.13 -10.59
CA THR A 74 6.21 6.14 -10.46
C THR A 74 6.55 6.26 -9.00
N TYR A 75 7.82 6.03 -8.66
CA TYR A 75 8.34 6.23 -7.31
C TYR A 75 8.67 7.72 -7.15
N LEU A 76 8.28 8.32 -6.03
CA LEU A 76 8.49 9.75 -5.82
C LEU A 76 9.91 10.09 -5.35
N PHE A 77 10.58 9.13 -4.72
CA PHE A 77 11.85 9.32 -4.03
C PHE A 77 12.99 8.44 -4.57
N ARG A 78 12.78 7.74 -5.69
CA ARG A 78 13.78 6.88 -6.35
C ARG A 78 14.07 7.35 -7.76
#